data_AF-A0A8F5GVH8-F1
#
_entry.id   AF-A0A8F5GVH8-F1
#
_cell.length_a   1.000
_cell.length_b   1.000
_cell.length_c   1.000
_cell.angle_alpha   90.00
_cell.angle_beta   90.00
_cell.angle_gamma   90.00
#
_symmetry.space_group_name_H-M   'P 1'
#
loop_
_entity.id
_entity.type
_entity.pdbx_description
1 polymer ?
#
loop_
_entity_poly.entity_id
_entity_poly.type
_entity_poly.pdbx_seq_one_letter_code
_entity_poly.pdbx_strand_id
1 'polypeptide(L)'
;MKSYYIIALLIISILTPLLTINSLNFSLSENISVYANIIDSPVNVNGNYTVIKNVYSFTVTVYYGNYSAFLYPGESVTFPYQQTSNVILKAYNFEEIIKVSYND
;
A
#
# COMPACT_ATOMS: atom_id res chain seq x y z
N MET A 1 -41.58 -34.04 -36.38
CA MET A 1 -41.25 -33.89 -34.94
C MET A 1 -39.75 -33.85 -34.66
N LYS A 2 -38.89 -34.65 -35.33
CA LYS A 2 -37.44 -34.70 -35.06
C LYS A 2 -36.65 -33.41 -35.39
N SER A 3 -37.05 -32.66 -36.42
CA SER A 3 -36.39 -31.43 -36.87
C SER A 3 -36.53 -30.26 -35.90
N TYR A 4 -37.66 -30.15 -35.20
CA TYR A 4 -37.87 -29.11 -34.18
C TYR A 4 -36.95 -29.27 -32.96
N TYR A 5 -36.65 -30.51 -32.56
CA TYR A 5 -35.70 -30.78 -31.48
C TYR A 5 -34.27 -30.36 -31.84
N ILE A 6 -33.86 -30.57 -33.09
CA ILE A 6 -32.53 -30.18 -33.57
C ILE A 6 -32.39 -28.65 -33.57
N ILE A 7 -33.42 -27.94 -34.04
CA ILE A 7 -33.43 -26.47 -34.06
C ILE A 7 -33.44 -25.92 -32.62
N ALA A 8 -34.24 -26.50 -31.73
CA ALA A 8 -34.27 -26.10 -30.32
C ALA A 8 -32.91 -26.32 -29.62
N LEU A 9 -32.25 -27.45 -29.89
CA LEU A 9 -30.92 -27.76 -29.34
C LEU A 9 -29.86 -26.76 -29.83
N LEU A 10 -29.94 -26.39 -31.12
CA LEU A 10 -29.03 -25.41 -31.73
C LEU A 10 -29.20 -24.02 -31.10
N ILE A 11 -30.44 -23.59 -30.87
CA ILE A 11 -30.74 -22.31 -30.21
C ILE A 11 -30.20 -22.31 -28.77
N ILE A 12 -30.45 -23.36 -27.99
CA ILE A 12 -29.97 -23.49 -26.61
C ILE A 12 -28.43 -23.50 -26.56
N SER A 13 -27.78 -24.19 -27.51
CA SER A 13 -26.32 -24.26 -27.60
C SER A 13 -25.65 -22.90 -27.84
N ILE A 14 -26.34 -21.95 -28.47
CA ILE A 14 -25.79 -20.61 -28.78
C ILE A 14 -26.17 -19.61 -27.68
N LEU A 15 -27.38 -19.73 -27.12
CA LEU A 15 -27.89 -18.78 -26.13
C LEU A 15 -27.23 -18.95 -24.75
N THR A 16 -26.92 -20.20 -24.37
CA THR A 16 -26.31 -20.52 -23.06
C THR A 16 -24.92 -19.91 -22.86
N PRO A 17 -23.93 -20.03 -23.78
CA PRO A 17 -22.62 -19.41 -23.58
C PRO A 17 -22.70 -17.87 -23.60
N LEU A 18 -23.59 -17.29 -24.40
CA LEU A 18 -23.77 -15.83 -24.48
C LEU A 18 -24.32 -15.24 -23.16
N LEU A 19 -25.30 -15.89 -22.55
CA LEU A 19 -25.80 -15.53 -21.22
C LEU A 19 -24.78 -15.80 -20.11
N THR A 20 -23.96 -16.84 -20.27
CA THR A 20 -22.89 -17.15 -19.31
C THR A 20 -21.81 -16.07 -19.35
N ILE A 21 -21.38 -15.61 -20.53
CA ILE A 21 -20.39 -14.52 -20.66
C ILE A 21 -20.93 -13.20 -20.09
N ASN A 22 -22.21 -12.88 -20.33
CA ASN A 22 -22.83 -11.67 -19.80
C ASN A 22 -23.13 -11.73 -18.29
N SER A 23 -23.12 -12.93 -17.68
CA SER A 23 -23.27 -13.12 -16.23
C SER A 23 -21.93 -13.35 -15.51
N LEU A 24 -20.83 -13.46 -16.26
CA LEU A 24 -19.49 -13.27 -15.73
C LEU A 24 -19.29 -11.78 -15.42
N ASN A 25 -19.95 -11.33 -14.35
CA ASN A 25 -19.41 -10.26 -13.53
C ASN A 25 -18.05 -10.74 -13.06
N PHE A 26 -17.00 -10.41 -13.82
CA PHE A 26 -15.65 -10.37 -13.29
C PHE A 26 -15.64 -9.28 -12.22
N SER A 27 -16.13 -9.60 -11.02
CA SER A 27 -15.65 -8.90 -9.84
C SER A 27 -14.17 -9.21 -9.81
N LEU A 28 -13.35 -8.24 -10.22
CA LEU A 28 -11.97 -8.14 -9.77
C LEU A 28 -11.99 -7.90 -8.25
N SER A 29 -12.43 -8.92 -7.51
CA SER A 29 -12.08 -9.12 -6.11
C SER A 29 -11.10 -10.29 -6.05
N GLU A 30 -10.23 -10.39 -7.06
CA GLU A 30 -8.92 -10.92 -6.75
C GLU A 30 -8.35 -9.95 -5.74
N ASN A 31 -8.09 -10.47 -4.54
CA ASN A 31 -7.25 -9.85 -3.55
C ASN A 31 -6.16 -9.09 -4.29
N ILE A 32 -6.28 -7.76 -4.35
CA ILE A 32 -5.11 -6.92 -4.35
C ILE A 32 -4.49 -7.27 -3.00
N SER A 33 -3.63 -8.29 -3.01
CA SER A 33 -2.54 -8.35 -2.07
C SER A 33 -1.80 -7.05 -2.35
N VAL A 34 -2.21 -6.00 -1.62
CA VAL A 34 -1.33 -4.89 -1.36
C VAL A 34 -0.10 -5.60 -0.86
N TYR A 35 0.95 -5.63 -1.67
CA TYR A 35 2.28 -5.83 -1.17
C TYR A 35 2.45 -4.65 -0.21
N ALA A 36 1.96 -4.81 1.02
CA ALA A 36 2.53 -4.17 2.16
C ALA A 36 3.92 -4.80 2.18
N ASN A 37 4.80 -4.26 1.32
CA ASN A 37 6.21 -4.26 1.59
C ASN A 37 6.25 -3.93 3.08
N ILE A 38 6.70 -4.87 3.88
CA ILE A 38 6.91 -4.65 5.31
C ILE A 38 7.95 -3.56 5.29
N ILE A 39 7.49 -2.32 5.26
CA ILE A 39 8.31 -1.15 5.12
C ILE A 39 9.23 -1.28 6.31
N ASP A 40 10.53 -1.46 6.07
CA ASP A 40 11.56 -1.24 7.08
C ASP A 40 11.07 -0.03 7.87
N SER A 41 10.68 -0.21 9.14
CA SER A 41 9.95 0.83 9.86
C SER A 41 10.68 2.15 9.64
N PRO A 42 10.04 3.17 9.02
CA PRO A 42 10.73 4.39 8.61
C PRO A 42 11.36 5.10 9.81
N VAL A 43 10.92 4.74 11.02
CA VAL A 43 11.53 5.11 12.28
C VAL A 43 11.90 3.86 13.06
N ASN A 44 13.16 3.78 13.50
CA ASN A 44 13.65 2.77 14.43
C ASN A 44 14.27 3.47 15.64
N VAL A 45 14.02 2.95 16.84
CA VAL A 45 14.61 3.46 18.08
C VAL A 45 15.64 2.45 18.57
N ASN A 46 16.88 2.89 18.74
CA ASN A 46 17.98 2.08 19.24
C ASN A 46 18.60 2.78 20.46
N GLY A 47 18.11 2.43 21.65
CA GLY A 47 18.50 3.06 22.91
C GLY A 47 18.22 4.57 22.88
N ASN A 48 19.27 5.39 23.02
CA ASN A 48 19.16 6.84 23.12
C ASN A 48 19.05 7.56 21.76
N TYR A 49 18.84 6.82 20.67
CA TYR A 49 18.79 7.40 19.33
C TYR A 49 17.56 6.93 18.55
N THR A 50 17.01 7.85 17.78
CA THR A 50 15.96 7.59 16.78
C THR A 50 16.60 7.69 15.40
N VAL A 51 16.56 6.59 14.65
CA VAL A 51 17.01 6.52 13.27
C VAL A 51 15.79 6.61 12.36
N ILE A 52 15.83 7.56 11.42
CA ILE A 52 14.74 7.82 10.48
C ILE A 52 15.27 7.58 9.08
N LYS A 53 14.65 6.65 8.34
CA LYS A 53 15.04 6.25 6.97
C LYS A 53 13.97 6.69 5.99
N ASN A 54 14.42 7.30 4.89
CA ASN A 54 13.52 7.60 3.79
C ASN A 54 13.30 6.35 2.93
N VAL A 55 12.15 5.71 3.16
CA VAL A 55 11.66 4.55 2.42
C VAL A 55 10.90 4.92 1.14
N TYR A 56 10.74 6.21 0.88
CA TYR A 56 10.03 6.73 -0.28
C TYR A 56 10.97 6.98 -1.45
N SER A 57 10.42 6.97 -2.66
CA SER A 57 11.14 7.26 -3.91
C SER A 57 11.33 8.76 -4.18
N PHE A 58 11.02 9.63 -3.21
CA PHE A 58 11.13 11.09 -3.31
C PHE A 58 11.78 11.67 -2.05
N THR A 59 12.34 12.88 -2.15
CA THR A 59 12.93 13.58 -1.01
C THR A 59 11.86 13.95 0.01
N VAL A 60 12.13 13.66 1.29
CA VAL A 60 11.25 14.04 2.41
C VAL A 60 11.96 14.99 3.35
N THR A 61 11.21 15.95 3.89
CA THR A 61 11.65 16.74 5.04
C THR A 61 11.15 16.07 6.31
N VAL A 62 12.08 15.72 7.18
CA VAL A 62 11.81 15.12 8.48
C VAL A 62 11.73 16.21 9.53
N TYR A 63 10.72 16.13 10.40
CA TYR A 63 10.61 16.92 11.61
C TYR A 63 10.50 15.97 12.81
N TYR A 64 11.37 16.14 13.79
CA TYR A 64 11.37 15.35 15.02
C TYR A 64 11.69 16.24 16.23
N GLY A 65 10.65 16.68 16.92
CA GLY A 65 10.74 17.71 17.96
C GLY A 65 11.39 19.00 17.44
N ASN A 66 12.56 19.34 17.98
CA ASN A 66 13.34 20.52 17.57
C ASN A 66 14.31 20.26 16.41
N TYR A 67 14.37 19.03 15.89
CA TYR A 67 15.25 18.66 14.79
C TYR A 67 14.50 18.65 13.46
N SER A 68 15.21 19.04 12.40
CA SER A 68 14.74 18.88 11.03
C SER A 68 15.88 18.48 10.09
N ALA A 69 15.56 17.72 9.05
CA ALA A 69 16.52 17.32 8.02
C ALA A 69 15.80 17.05 6.69
N PHE A 70 16.53 17.24 5.59
CA PHE A 70 16.12 16.71 4.29
C PHE A 70 16.75 15.33 4.10
N LEU A 71 15.96 14.37 3.63
CA LEU A 71 16.43 13.01 3.31
C LEU A 71 16.12 12.69 1.85
N TYR A 72 17.16 12.40 1.07
CA TYR A 72 16.99 11.84 -0.26
C TYR A 72 16.51 10.38 -0.20
N PRO A 73 15.97 9.82 -1.30
CA PRO A 73 15.52 8.44 -1.34
C PRO A 73 16.60 7.45 -0.86
N GLY A 74 16.26 6.59 0.11
CA GLY A 74 17.15 5.59 0.67
C GLY A 74 18.12 6.08 1.75
N GLU A 75 18.20 7.39 2.00
CA GLU A 75 19.04 7.93 3.07
C GLU A 75 18.43 7.73 4.46
N SER A 76 19.27 7.85 5.49
CA SER A 76 18.85 7.84 6.88
C SER A 76 19.53 8.95 7.68
N VAL A 77 18.82 9.49 8.67
CA VAL A 77 19.34 10.45 9.65
C VAL A 77 19.13 9.90 11.05
N THR A 78 20.03 10.26 11.96
CA THR A 78 19.95 9.87 13.38
C THR A 78 19.80 11.11 14.24
N PHE A 79 18.83 11.08 15.16
CA PHE A 79 18.62 12.11 16.16
C PHE A 79 18.66 11.52 17.56
N PRO A 80 18.98 12.31 18.60
CA PRO A 80 18.75 11.91 19.98
C PRO A 80 17.29 11.54 20.20
N TYR A 81 17.04 10.43 20.90
CA TYR A 81 15.70 9.98 21.23
C TYR A 81 14.97 11.03 22.07
N GLN A 82 13.72 11.31 21.69
CA GLN A 82 12.83 12.19 22.42
C GLN A 82 11.55 11.43 22.75
N GLN A 83 11.30 11.28 24.06
CA GLN A 83 10.12 10.62 24.58
C GLN A 83 8.87 11.38 24.13
N THR A 84 7.84 10.67 23.68
CA THR A 84 6.54 11.22 23.21
C THR A 84 6.56 12.09 21.95
N SER A 85 7.72 12.27 21.30
CA SER A 85 7.79 13.00 20.03
C SER A 85 7.27 12.16 18.87
N ASN A 86 6.51 12.79 17.97
CA ASN A 86 6.16 12.21 16.67
C ASN A 86 7.23 12.59 15.63
N VAL A 87 7.48 11.68 14.69
CA VAL A 87 8.20 12.01 13.46
C VAL A 87 7.19 12.43 12.42
N ILE A 88 7.39 13.60 11.82
CA ILE A 88 6.57 14.09 10.72
C ILE A 88 7.43 14.08 9.46
N LEU A 89 7.01 13.33 8.45
CA LEU A 89 7.62 13.30 7.13
C LEU A 89 6.76 14.15 6.20
N LYS A 90 7.34 15.19 5.58
CA LYS A 90 6.65 16.06 4.64
C LYS A 90 7.29 16.04 3.26
N ALA A 91 6.47 16.03 2.23
CA ALA A 91 6.86 16.31 0.86
C ALA A 91 5.69 17.02 0.14
N TYR A 92 5.83 17.30 -1.15
CA TYR A 92 4.77 17.96 -1.91
C TYR A 92 3.49 17.13 -1.90
N ASN A 93 2.42 17.67 -1.29
CA ASN A 93 1.13 16.99 -1.08
C ASN A 93 1.21 15.66 -0.33
N PHE A 94 2.27 15.45 0.47
CA PHE A 94 2.46 14.26 1.29
C PHE A 94 2.82 14.68 2.71
N GLU A 95 2.09 14.15 3.69
CA GLU A 95 2.41 14.28 5.10
C GLU A 95 2.09 12.96 5.80
N GLU A 96 3.08 12.42 6.50
CA GLU A 96 2.94 11.22 7.32
C GLU A 96 3.40 11.53 8.75
N ILE A 97 2.60 11.12 9.73
CA ILE A 97 2.89 11.30 11.15
C ILE A 97 3.09 9.92 11.77
N ILE A 98 4.31 9.66 12.24
CA ILE A 98 4.72 8.39 12.81
C ILE A 98 4.94 8.59 14.31
N LYS A 99 4.18 7.85 15.11
CA LYS A 99 4.37 7.85 16.56
C LYS A 99 5.65 7.07 16.89
N VAL A 100 6.60 7.72 17.56
CA VAL A 100 7.81 7.03 18.02
C VAL A 100 7.47 6.28 19.31
N SER A 101 7.44 4.95 19.23
CA SER A 101 7.29 4.08 20.39
C SER A 101 8.62 3.41 20.67
N TYR A 102 9.07 3.48 21.93
CA TYR A 102 10.16 2.63 22.40
C TYR A 102 9.55 1.26 22.67
N ASN A 103 9.97 0.23 21.93
CA ASN A 103 9.65 -1.14 22.26
C ASN A 103 10.77 -1.64 23.18
N ASP A 104 10.46 -1.74 24.48
CA ASP A 104 11.32 -2.42 25.46
C ASP A 104 11.47 -3.92 25.13
#